data_AF-A0A6M5YXS8-F1
#
_entry.id   AF-A0A6M5YXS8-F1
#
_cell.length_a   1.000
_cell.length_b   1.000
_cell.length_c   1.000
_cell.angle_alpha   90.00
_cell.angle_beta   90.00
_cell.angle_gamma   90.00
#
_symmetry.space_group_name_H-M   'P 1'
#
loop_
_entity.id
_entity.type
_entity.pdbx_description
1 polymer ?
#
loop_
_entity_poly.entity_id
_entity_poly.type
_entity_poly.pdbx_seq_one_letter_code
_entity_poly.pdbx_strand_id
1 'polypeptide(L)'
;MKGSHSNRKATRDEMAHATQVIQEAFPEYEVIWGSHGDYGGGRAPRDHTLAFRLRDRWGKYHSNVIWVFPEGLSSITGEWVKKMVKRGTSHKPRSRRR
;
A
#
# COMPACT_ATOMS: atom_id res chain seq x y z
N MET A 1 9.14 6.88 23.26
CA MET A 1 10.14 7.06 22.18
C MET A 1 9.47 7.79 21.03
N LYS A 2 9.82 9.07 20.79
CA LYS A 2 9.37 9.78 19.58
C LYS A 2 10.23 9.24 18.44
N GLY A 3 9.70 8.32 17.63
CA GLY A 3 10.40 7.84 16.45
C GLY A 3 10.67 9.03 15.55
N SER A 4 11.94 9.34 15.30
CA SER A 4 12.32 10.27 14.23
C SER A 4 11.73 9.73 12.93
N HIS A 5 10.65 10.33 12.46
CA HIS A 5 10.10 10.06 11.15
C HIS A 5 11.01 10.73 10.15
N SER A 6 11.96 9.97 9.60
CA SER A 6 12.87 10.49 8.59
C SER A 6 12.06 10.70 7.33
N ASN A 7 11.92 11.96 6.92
CA ASN A 7 11.35 12.36 5.64
C ASN A 7 12.27 11.89 4.49
N ARG A 8 12.38 10.57 4.31
CA ARG A 8 13.33 9.90 3.43
C ARG A 8 12.58 9.19 2.32
N LYS A 9 13.23 9.02 1.18
CA LYS A 9 12.73 8.19 0.09
C LYS A 9 12.96 6.71 0.40
N ALA A 10 12.08 5.86 -0.11
CA ALA A 10 12.31 4.42 -0.13
C ALA A 10 13.50 4.10 -1.04
N THR A 11 14.34 3.17 -0.61
CA THR A 11 15.42 2.63 -1.42
C THR A 11 14.89 1.60 -2.42
N ARG A 12 15.69 1.29 -3.45
CA ARG A 12 15.34 0.27 -4.44
C ARG A 12 15.16 -1.11 -3.80
N ASP A 13 16.01 -1.46 -2.84
CA ASP A 13 15.98 -2.78 -2.19
C ASP A 13 14.76 -2.93 -1.29
N GLU A 14 14.37 -1.87 -0.59
CA GLU A 14 13.13 -1.84 0.21
C GLU A 14 11.89 -2.02 -0.66
N MET A 15 11.87 -1.36 -1.83
CA MET A 15 10.79 -1.53 -2.81
C MET A 15 10.75 -2.95 -3.37
N ALA A 16 11.90 -3.53 -3.68
CA ALA A 16 12.00 -4.89 -4.18
C ALA A 16 11.53 -5.91 -3.13
N HIS A 17 12.00 -5.77 -1.89
CA HIS A 17 11.59 -6.60 -0.76
C HIS A 17 10.07 -6.53 -0.53
N ALA A 18 9.52 -5.32 -0.42
CA ALA A 18 8.09 -5.14 -0.22
C ALA A 18 7.28 -5.73 -1.38
N THR A 19 7.72 -5.53 -2.63
CA THR A 19 7.06 -6.10 -3.81
C THR A 19 7.05 -7.62 -3.77
N GLN A 20 8.18 -8.24 -3.45
CA GLN A 20 8.29 -9.68 -3.32
C GLN A 20 7.32 -10.21 -2.24
N VAL A 21 7.34 -9.62 -1.05
CA VAL A 21 6.46 -10.06 0.06
C VAL A 21 4.98 -9.90 -0.30
N ILE A 22 4.61 -8.83 -1.02
CA ILE A 22 3.22 -8.63 -1.45
C ILE A 22 2.83 -9.67 -2.51
N GLN A 23 3.69 -9.95 -3.49
CA GLN A 23 3.45 -10.96 -4.52
C GLN A 23 3.35 -12.37 -3.94
N GLU A 24 4.20 -12.72 -2.97
CA GLU A 24 4.11 -14.01 -2.26
C GLU A 24 2.79 -14.14 -1.48
N ALA A 25 2.28 -13.02 -0.92
CA ALA A 25 1.01 -13.01 -0.22
C ALA A 25 -0.21 -13.10 -1.16
N PHE A 26 -0.06 -12.64 -2.41
CA PHE A 26 -1.12 -12.45 -3.39
C PHE A 26 -0.61 -12.71 -4.83
N PRO A 27 -0.28 -13.97 -5.17
CA PRO A 27 0.41 -14.31 -6.41
C PRO A 27 -0.44 -14.08 -7.66
N GLU A 28 -1.78 -14.09 -7.53
CA GLU A 28 -2.71 -13.83 -8.63
C GLU A 28 -2.86 -12.34 -9.00
N TYR A 29 -2.27 -11.43 -8.23
CA TYR A 29 -2.45 -9.98 -8.40
C TYR A 29 -1.15 -9.25 -8.72
N GLU A 30 -1.26 -8.25 -9.58
CA GLU A 30 -0.21 -7.28 -9.86
C GLU A 30 -0.17 -6.20 -8.77
N VAL A 31 1.04 -5.87 -8.30
CA VAL A 31 1.26 -4.80 -7.31
C VAL A 31 1.43 -3.48 -8.05
N ILE A 32 0.44 -2.61 -7.94
CA ILE A 32 0.48 -1.27 -8.52
C ILE A 32 0.92 -0.30 -7.43
N TRP A 33 2.15 0.18 -7.54
CA TRP A 33 2.66 1.25 -6.69
C TRP A 33 2.15 2.61 -7.14
N GLY A 34 1.95 3.49 -6.18
CA GLY A 34 1.65 4.89 -6.40
C GLY A 34 2.17 5.74 -5.25
N SER A 35 2.03 7.04 -5.42
CA SER A 35 2.57 8.07 -4.55
C SER A 35 1.47 9.03 -4.09
N HIS A 36 1.86 9.95 -3.20
CA HIS A 36 1.04 11.04 -2.69
C HIS A 36 0.20 11.76 -3.78
N GLY A 37 0.78 11.99 -4.97
CA GLY A 37 0.09 12.67 -6.08
C GLY A 37 -0.97 11.81 -6.78
N ASP A 38 -0.77 10.49 -6.83
CA ASP A 38 -1.57 9.59 -7.67
C ASP A 38 -2.98 9.33 -7.11
N TYR A 39 -3.19 9.57 -5.81
CA TYR A 39 -4.44 9.28 -5.11
C TYR A 39 -5.10 10.50 -4.46
N GLY A 40 -4.75 11.71 -4.92
CA GLY A 40 -5.45 12.94 -4.56
C GLY A 40 -4.94 13.63 -3.30
N GLY A 41 -3.61 13.72 -3.12
CA GLY A 41 -2.89 14.69 -2.29
C GLY A 41 -3.29 14.77 -0.82
N GLY A 42 -4.46 15.35 -0.52
CA GLY A 42 -4.95 15.59 0.85
C GLY A 42 -5.36 14.36 1.67
N ARG A 43 -5.19 13.13 1.14
CA ARG A 43 -5.43 11.87 1.88
C ARG A 43 -4.17 11.09 2.22
N ALA A 44 -3.04 11.48 1.65
CA ALA A 44 -1.77 10.85 1.95
C ALA A 44 -1.29 11.34 3.32
N PRO A 45 -0.84 10.44 4.22
CA PRO A 45 -0.47 10.85 5.57
C PRO A 45 0.68 11.87 5.61
N ARG A 46 1.69 11.75 4.72
CA ARG A 46 2.95 12.53 4.74
C ARG A 46 3.67 12.54 3.38
N ASP A 47 4.63 13.47 3.23
CA ASP A 47 5.64 13.44 2.16
C ASP A 47 6.38 12.09 2.12
N HIS A 48 6.68 11.62 0.92
CA HIS A 48 7.34 10.33 0.63
C HIS A 48 6.60 9.07 1.10
N THR A 49 5.36 9.19 1.57
CA THR A 49 4.50 8.01 1.79
C THR A 49 4.19 7.36 0.45
N LEU A 50 4.44 6.06 0.37
CA LEU A 50 4.07 5.25 -0.79
C LEU A 50 2.70 4.65 -0.58
N ALA A 51 2.07 4.28 -1.68
CA ALA A 51 0.86 3.48 -1.66
C ALA A 51 1.00 2.32 -2.62
N PHE A 52 0.29 1.22 -2.32
CA PHE A 52 0.09 0.16 -3.30
C PHE A 52 -1.37 -0.26 -3.37
N ARG A 53 -1.70 -0.90 -4.50
CA ARG A 53 -2.96 -1.58 -4.74
C ARG A 53 -2.72 -2.90 -5.45
N LEU A 54 -3.63 -3.84 -5.23
CA LEU A 54 -3.65 -5.12 -5.94
C LEU A 54 -4.61 -5.04 -7.12
N ARG A 55 -4.12 -5.36 -8.31
CA ARG A 55 -4.88 -5.35 -9.56
C ARG A 55 -4.88 -6.74 -10.18
N ASP A 56 -6.02 -7.21 -10.64
CA ASP A 56 -6.11 -8.48 -11.36
C ASP A 56 -5.77 -8.33 -12.85
N ARG A 57 -5.66 -9.47 -13.54
CA ARG A 57 -5.40 -9.54 -14.98
C ARG A 57 -6.44 -8.81 -15.85
N TRP A 58 -7.64 -8.55 -15.33
CA TRP A 58 -8.72 -7.84 -16.03
C TRP A 58 -8.70 -6.33 -15.75
N GLY A 59 -7.75 -5.86 -14.94
CA GLY A 59 -7.62 -4.44 -14.59
C GLY A 59 -8.44 -4.01 -13.39
N LYS A 60 -9.12 -4.93 -12.69
CA LYS A 60 -9.93 -4.62 -11.52
C LYS A 60 -9.07 -4.62 -10.25
N TYR A 61 -9.28 -3.61 -9.41
CA TYR A 61 -8.59 -3.50 -8.13
C TYR A 61 -9.29 -4.30 -7.04
N HIS A 62 -8.53 -5.12 -6.31
CA HIS A 62 -8.99 -5.96 -5.19
C HIS A 62 -8.49 -5.48 -3.83
N SER A 63 -7.89 -4.31 -3.78
CA SER A 63 -7.57 -3.62 -2.54
C SER A 63 -7.95 -2.14 -2.60
N ASN A 64 -8.19 -1.57 -1.42
CA ASN A 64 -8.08 -0.12 -1.26
C ASN A 64 -6.64 0.34 -1.46
N VAL A 65 -6.46 1.66 -1.50
CA VAL A 65 -5.15 2.29 -1.38
C VAL A 65 -4.58 1.96 0.00
N ILE A 66 -3.47 1.23 0.03
CA ILE A 66 -2.75 0.90 1.27
C ILE A 66 -1.52 1.79 1.34
N TRP A 67 -1.49 2.68 2.34
CA TRP A 67 -0.37 3.59 2.57
C TRP A 67 0.73 2.90 3.38
N VAL A 68 1.96 3.09 2.94
CA VAL A 68 3.16 2.52 3.53
C VAL A 68 4.20 3.62 3.72
N PHE A 69 4.70 3.75 4.95
CA PHE A 69 5.82 4.62 5.24
C PHE A 69 7.14 3.95 4.82
N PRO A 70 8.11 4.69 4.28
CA PRO A 70 9.41 4.17 3.90
C PRO A 70 10.10 3.36 5.01
N GLU A 71 9.99 3.79 6.27
CA GLU A 71 10.56 3.10 7.43
C GLU A 71 9.90 1.74 7.71
N GLY A 72 8.68 1.52 7.24
CA GLY A 72 7.96 0.26 7.39
C GLY A 72 8.29 -0.77 6.32
N LEU A 73 8.81 -0.36 5.16
CA LEU A 73 8.98 -1.23 3.98
C LEU A 73 9.86 -2.45 4.23
N SER A 74 10.97 -2.27 4.94
CA SER A 74 11.90 -3.36 5.28
C SER A 74 11.35 -4.34 6.33
N SER A 75 10.24 -4.00 6.98
CA SER A 75 9.59 -4.80 8.01
C SER A 75 8.23 -5.36 7.57
N ILE A 76 7.87 -5.17 6.30
CA ILE A 76 6.62 -5.69 5.75
C ILE A 76 6.68 -7.23 5.76
N THR A 77 5.60 -7.84 6.25
CA THR A 77 5.41 -9.29 6.22
C THR A 77 4.14 -9.65 5.46
N GLY A 78 4.09 -10.85 4.89
CA GLY A 78 2.91 -11.31 4.15
C GLY A 78 1.63 -11.29 4.99
N GLU A 79 1.71 -11.59 6.29
CA GLU A 79 0.58 -11.50 7.22
C GLU A 79 0.06 -10.07 7.38
N TRP A 80 0.97 -9.11 7.50
CA TRP A 80 0.61 -7.69 7.58
C TRP A 80 -0.09 -7.24 6.29
N VAL A 81 0.43 -7.64 5.12
CA VAL A 81 -0.19 -7.33 3.82
C VAL A 81 -1.61 -7.91 3.75
N LYS A 82 -1.79 -9.20 4.06
CA LYS A 82 -3.10 -9.87 4.08
C LYS A 82 -4.10 -9.16 5.00
N LYS A 83 -3.64 -8.75 6.19
CA LYS A 83 -4.45 -7.99 7.16
C LYS A 83 -4.87 -6.62 6.60
N MET A 84 -3.97 -5.90 5.95
CA MET A 84 -4.25 -4.57 5.39
C MET A 84 -5.21 -4.64 4.20
N VAL A 85 -5.02 -5.60 3.29
CA VAL A 85 -5.93 -5.85 2.16
C VAL A 85 -7.34 -6.19 2.67
N LYS A 86 -7.46 -7.11 3.64
CA LYS A 86 -8.75 -7.49 4.25
C LYS A 86 -9.46 -6.34 4.97
N ARG A 87 -8.70 -5.48 5.66
CA ARG A 87 -9.26 -4.27 6.31
C ARG A 87 -9.79 -3.28 5.28
N GLY A 88 -9.10 -3.13 4.16
CA GLY A 88 -9.50 -2.25 3.06
C GLY A 88 -10.72 -2.76 2.29
N THR A 89 -10.83 -4.07 2.08
CA THR A 89 -11.94 -4.69 1.32
C THR A 89 -13.25 -4.82 2.10
N SER A 90 -13.43 -4.07 3.19
CA SER A 90 -14.69 -4.02 3.94
C SER A 90 -15.88 -3.91 2.98
N HIS A 91 -16.73 -4.93 2.97
CA HIS A 91 -17.98 -5.08 2.20
C HIS A 91 -19.04 -4.03 2.56
N LYS A 92 -18.73 -3.03 3.38
CA LYS A 92 -19.66 -1.95 3.67
C LYS A 92 -19.88 -1.17 2.37
N PRO A 93 -21.11 -1.13 1.82
CA PRO A 93 -21.39 -0.27 0.69
C PRO A 93 -21.01 1.15 1.12
N ARG A 94 -20.03 1.74 0.42
CA ARG A 94 -19.73 3.17 0.58
C ARG A 94 -21.04 3.86 0.22
N SER A 95 -21.73 4.43 1.21
CA SER A 95 -22.97 5.14 0.91
C SER A 95 -22.63 6.18 -0.15
N ARG A 96 -23.33 6.12 -1.29
CA ARG A 96 -23.28 7.17 -2.30
C ARG A 96 -23.77 8.42 -1.59
N ARG A 97 -22.85 9.30 -1.18
CA ARG A 97 -23.21 10.70 -0.99
C ARG A 97 -23.54 11.23 -2.38
N ARG A 98 -24.84 11.44 -2.58
CA ARG A 98 -25.43 12.20 -3.68
C ARG A 98 -24.81 13.58 -3.77
#